data_AF-V9LEQ0-F1
#
_entry.id   AF-V9LEQ0-F1
#
_cell.length_a   1.000
_cell.length_b   1.000
_cell.length_c   1.000
_cell.angle_alpha   90.00
_cell.angle_beta   90.00
_cell.angle_gamma   90.00
#
_symmetry.space_group_name_H-M   'P 1'
#
loop_
_entity.id
_entity.type
_entity.pdbx_description
1 polymer ?
#
loop_
_entity_poly.entity_id
_entity_poly.type
_entity_poly.pdbx_seq_one_letter_code
_entity_poly.pdbx_strand_id
1 'polypeptide(L)'
;RGLCHGLEGNTRLLTLSMCYCNLGPASGPLLGNLVTKTAIRDMFLDGNDLQCEGASKLIEPIAQQAGTEAQSKVNKGKRSRKELPEVASWVSKLHLADNGIDGRGKDGNIAPMQFTQMVCQLIRFSNHLTELDLDDNCLGELCGKELLNALKERKEAKMPSLKIKVTAQMNADTFSKIVKCNRKLKKVKKKKKRKK
;
A
#
# COMPACT_ATOMS: atom_id res chain seq x y z
N ARG A 1 16.37 -18.75 14.72
CA ARG A 1 15.33 -17.76 15.14
C ARG A 1 15.67 -16.43 14.48
N GLY A 2 14.71 -15.76 13.84
CA GLY A 2 14.95 -14.54 13.04
C GLY A 2 14.04 -13.38 13.43
N LEU A 3 14.20 -12.23 12.77
CA LEU A 3 13.51 -10.97 13.09
C LEU A 3 11.98 -11.13 13.23
N CYS A 4 11.32 -11.77 12.26
CA CYS A 4 9.86 -11.94 12.28
C CYS A 4 9.36 -12.69 13.52
N HIS A 5 10.13 -13.66 14.01
CA HIS A 5 9.79 -14.39 15.23
C HIS A 5 10.03 -13.54 16.49
N GLY A 6 11.09 -12.74 16.51
CA GLY A 6 11.35 -11.82 17.63
C GLY A 6 10.34 -10.68 17.76
N LEU A 7 9.65 -10.35 16.66
CA LEU A 7 8.61 -9.32 16.62
C LEU A 7 7.18 -9.88 16.68
N GLU A 8 7.01 -11.21 16.78
CA GLU A 8 5.70 -11.82 16.84
C GLU A 8 4.90 -11.31 18.05
N GLY A 9 3.66 -10.86 17.82
CA GLY A 9 2.80 -10.28 18.86
C GLY A 9 3.26 -8.91 19.38
N ASN A 10 4.27 -8.28 18.77
CA ASN A 10 4.72 -6.97 19.19
C ASN A 10 3.64 -5.90 18.95
N THR A 11 3.18 -5.27 20.03
CA THR A 11 2.12 -4.25 20.00
C THR A 11 2.64 -2.81 20.10
N ARG A 12 3.96 -2.61 20.15
CA ARG A 12 4.58 -1.31 20.44
C ARG A 12 5.37 -0.74 19.27
N LEU A 13 5.98 -1.60 18.45
CA LEU A 13 6.77 -1.18 17.31
C LEU A 13 5.82 -0.75 16.18
N LEU A 14 5.79 0.55 15.91
CA LEU A 14 4.90 1.13 14.89
C LEU A 14 5.59 1.28 13.53
N THR A 15 6.92 1.31 13.51
CA THR A 15 7.70 1.57 12.31
C THR A 15 8.80 0.53 12.19
N LEU A 16 8.88 -0.11 11.02
CA LEU A 16 9.95 -1.05 10.68
C LEU A 16 10.54 -0.64 9.33
N SER A 17 11.84 -0.40 9.32
CA SER A 17 12.60 -0.18 8.09
C SER A 17 13.56 -1.35 7.89
N MET A 18 13.52 -1.93 6.69
CA MET A 18 14.44 -2.95 6.20
C MET A 18 14.86 -2.60 4.76
N CYS A 19 15.08 -1.31 4.49
CA CYS A 19 15.59 -0.86 3.19
C CYS A 19 17.00 -1.43 2.95
N TYR A 20 17.34 -1.75 1.70
CA TYR A 20 18.67 -2.21 1.29
C TYR A 20 19.20 -3.39 2.11
N CYS A 21 18.31 -4.32 2.50
CA CYS A 21 18.62 -5.47 3.33
C CYS A 21 18.75 -6.78 2.54
N ASN A 22 18.84 -6.68 1.19
CA ASN A 22 18.93 -7.82 0.29
C ASN A 22 17.78 -8.83 0.47
N LEU A 23 16.57 -8.32 0.71
CA LEU A 23 15.38 -9.14 0.87
C LEU A 23 14.90 -9.63 -0.49
N GLY A 24 14.90 -10.95 -0.69
CA GLY A 24 14.34 -11.60 -1.88
C GLY A 24 12.86 -11.96 -1.75
N PRO A 25 12.26 -12.59 -2.78
CA PRO A 25 10.82 -12.89 -2.83
C PRO A 25 10.29 -13.71 -1.64
N ALA A 26 11.11 -14.62 -1.10
CA ALA A 26 10.77 -15.44 0.07
C ALA A 26 10.49 -14.62 1.35
N SER A 27 10.94 -13.37 1.41
CA SER A 27 10.69 -12.46 2.54
C SER A 27 9.24 -11.96 2.55
N GLY A 28 8.61 -11.83 1.38
CA GLY A 28 7.25 -11.30 1.20
C GLY A 28 6.20 -11.89 2.13
N PRO A 29 5.97 -13.23 2.12
CA PRO A 29 4.96 -13.85 2.99
C PRO A 29 5.28 -13.69 4.48
N LEU A 30 6.56 -13.71 4.88
CA LEU A 30 6.97 -13.53 6.27
C LEU A 30 6.63 -12.12 6.77
N LEU A 31 6.91 -11.12 5.94
CA LEU A 31 6.64 -9.71 6.22
C LEU A 31 5.13 -9.40 6.20
N GLY A 32 4.37 -9.95 5.25
CA GLY A 32 2.91 -9.80 5.22
C GLY A 32 2.24 -10.36 6.48
N ASN A 33 2.69 -11.53 6.94
CA ASN A 33 2.23 -12.14 8.19
C ASN A 33 2.68 -11.33 9.42
N LEU A 34 3.92 -10.83 9.42
CA LEU A 34 4.43 -9.99 10.52
C LEU A 34 3.59 -8.72 10.67
N VAL A 35 3.33 -8.01 9.57
CA VAL A 35 2.58 -6.76 9.59
C VAL A 35 1.16 -7.00 10.10
N THR A 36 0.46 -8.02 9.61
CA THR A 36 -0.94 -8.29 10.03
C THR A 36 -1.10 -8.76 11.48
N LYS A 37 -0.01 -9.21 12.14
CA LYS A 37 -0.01 -9.73 13.52
C LYS A 37 0.67 -8.82 14.54
N THR A 38 1.08 -7.61 14.15
CA THR A 38 1.80 -6.68 15.02
C THR A 38 1.19 -5.29 14.96
N ALA A 39 1.74 -4.34 15.73
CA ALA A 39 1.32 -2.94 15.65
C ALA A 39 1.99 -2.14 14.53
N ILE A 40 2.84 -2.75 13.68
CA ILE A 40 3.60 -2.05 12.63
C ILE A 40 2.63 -1.38 11.66
N ARG A 41 2.74 -0.05 11.52
CA ARG A 41 1.92 0.80 10.65
C ARG A 41 2.72 1.32 9.46
N ASP A 42 4.00 1.59 9.68
CA ASP A 42 4.89 2.19 8.70
C ASP A 42 5.97 1.18 8.35
N MET A 43 5.95 0.69 7.11
CA MET A 43 6.89 -0.31 6.63
C MET A 43 7.68 0.23 5.43
N PHE A 44 9.01 0.23 5.57
CA PHE A 44 9.93 0.71 4.55
C PHE A 44 10.82 -0.43 4.06
N LEU A 45 10.70 -0.76 2.77
CA LEU A 45 11.37 -1.89 2.13
C LEU A 45 12.09 -1.46 0.84
N ASP A 46 12.41 -0.18 0.70
CA ASP A 46 13.03 0.36 -0.51
C ASP A 46 14.39 -0.31 -0.80
N GLY A 47 14.71 -0.52 -2.08
CA GLY A 47 16.01 -1.04 -2.51
C GLY A 47 16.25 -2.51 -2.15
N ASN A 48 15.24 -3.36 -2.31
CA ASN A 48 15.35 -4.81 -2.11
C ASN A 48 15.03 -5.54 -3.43
N ASP A 49 14.89 -6.87 -3.40
CA ASP A 49 14.56 -7.68 -4.59
C ASP A 49 13.33 -8.56 -4.30
N LEU A 50 12.27 -7.96 -3.76
CA LEU A 50 11.05 -8.70 -3.45
C LEU A 50 10.37 -9.24 -4.70
N GLN A 51 10.55 -8.57 -5.84
CA GLN A 51 9.91 -8.85 -7.12
C GLN A 51 8.37 -8.85 -7.00
N CYS A 52 7.68 -9.11 -8.11
CA CYS A 52 6.22 -9.23 -8.06
C CYS A 52 5.74 -10.36 -7.12
N GLU A 53 6.45 -11.49 -7.05
CA GLU A 53 6.11 -12.64 -6.21
C GLU A 53 6.07 -12.27 -4.72
N GLY A 54 7.19 -11.75 -4.18
CA GLY A 54 7.30 -11.39 -2.78
C GLY A 54 6.44 -10.18 -2.42
N ALA A 55 6.44 -9.14 -3.26
CA ALA A 55 5.64 -7.94 -3.00
C ALA A 55 4.13 -8.25 -3.00
N SER A 56 3.67 -9.13 -3.88
CA SER A 56 2.28 -9.60 -3.89
C SER A 56 1.94 -10.34 -2.60
N LYS A 57 2.79 -11.28 -2.17
CA LYS A 57 2.56 -12.05 -0.93
C LYS A 57 2.63 -11.20 0.34
N LEU A 58 3.34 -10.07 0.29
CA LEU A 58 3.32 -9.07 1.35
C LEU A 58 2.00 -8.29 1.38
N ILE A 59 1.52 -7.82 0.23
CA ILE A 59 0.33 -6.95 0.14
C ILE A 59 -0.97 -7.72 0.28
N GLU A 60 -1.05 -8.94 -0.24
CA GLU A 60 -2.25 -9.79 -0.23
C GLU A 60 -3.00 -9.79 1.12
N PRO A 61 -2.37 -10.14 2.26
CA PRO A 61 -3.07 -10.15 3.54
C PRO A 61 -3.47 -8.75 4.02
N ILE A 62 -2.68 -7.71 3.69
CA ILE A 62 -2.97 -6.31 4.05
C ILE A 62 -4.20 -5.80 3.28
N ALA A 63 -4.27 -6.11 1.97
CA ALA A 63 -5.40 -5.74 1.11
C ALA A 63 -6.69 -6.48 1.49
N GLN A 64 -6.59 -7.78 1.81
CA GLN A 64 -7.73 -8.57 2.29
C GLN A 64 -8.31 -7.98 3.57
N GLN A 65 -7.46 -7.63 4.54
CA GLN A 65 -7.89 -7.03 5.80
C GLN A 65 -8.62 -5.69 5.59
N ALA A 66 -8.11 -4.85 4.68
CA ALA A 66 -8.77 -3.59 4.30
C ALA A 66 -10.15 -3.83 3.65
N GLY A 67 -10.26 -4.85 2.79
CA GLY A 67 -11.52 -5.24 2.16
C GLY A 67 -12.57 -5.72 3.17
N THR A 68 -12.18 -6.59 4.11
CA THR A 68 -13.08 -7.07 5.17
C THR A 68 -13.58 -5.94 6.07
N GLU A 69 -12.73 -4.95 6.38
CA GLU A 69 -13.12 -3.77 7.15
C GLU A 69 -14.18 -2.94 6.42
N ALA A 70 -13.98 -2.70 5.12
CA ALA A 70 -14.92 -1.96 4.28
C ALA A 70 -16.29 -2.64 4.25
N GLN A 71 -16.34 -3.96 4.06
CA GLN A 71 -17.59 -4.73 4.05
C GLN A 71 -18.28 -4.74 5.42
N SER A 72 -17.51 -4.83 6.51
CA SER A 72 -18.05 -4.81 7.88
C SER A 72 -18.74 -3.47 8.20
N LYS A 73 -18.28 -2.35 7.64
CA LYS A 73 -18.94 -1.05 7.79
C LYS A 73 -20.27 -0.96 7.04
N VAL A 74 -20.38 -1.59 5.87
CA VAL A 74 -21.64 -1.66 5.09
C VAL A 74 -22.69 -2.51 5.82
N ASN A 75 -22.25 -3.60 6.45
CA ASN A 75 -23.15 -4.55 7.12
C ASN A 75 -23.56 -4.15 8.55
N LYS A 76 -23.04 -3.06 9.12
CA LYS A 76 -23.40 -2.56 10.48
C LYS A 76 -24.87 -2.14 10.65
N GLY A 77 -25.69 -2.19 9.59
CA GLY A 77 -27.15 -2.15 9.69
C GLY A 77 -27.82 -3.46 10.16
N LYS A 78 -27.12 -4.60 10.19
CA LYS A 78 -27.65 -5.91 10.63
C LYS A 78 -26.61 -6.72 11.44
N ARG A 79 -26.70 -6.57 12.77
CA ARG A 79 -26.26 -7.48 13.87
C ARG A 79 -24.76 -7.65 14.25
N SER A 80 -24.63 -7.64 15.59
CA SER A 80 -23.61 -8.14 16.53
C SER A 80 -22.13 -7.76 16.33
N ARG A 81 -21.60 -7.11 17.36
CA ARG A 81 -20.17 -6.92 17.66
C ARG A 81 -19.42 -8.26 17.52
N LYS A 82 -18.83 -8.55 16.36
CA LYS A 82 -17.69 -9.46 16.32
C LYS A 82 -16.52 -8.69 16.91
N GLU A 83 -15.89 -9.26 17.94
CA GLU A 83 -14.64 -8.77 18.50
C GLU A 83 -13.66 -8.54 17.36
N LEU A 84 -13.26 -7.28 17.18
CA LEU A 84 -12.15 -6.94 16.30
C LEU A 84 -10.90 -7.59 16.90
N PRO A 85 -10.03 -8.21 16.09
CA PRO A 85 -8.73 -8.64 16.57
C PRO A 85 -8.05 -7.46 17.29
N GLU A 86 -7.64 -7.69 18.55
CA GLU A 86 -7.08 -6.67 19.46
C GLU A 86 -5.83 -5.98 18.87
N VAL A 87 -5.20 -6.62 17.86
CA VAL A 87 -4.06 -6.10 17.11
C VAL A 87 -4.30 -6.26 15.60
N ALA A 88 -5.31 -5.56 15.08
CA ALA A 88 -5.42 -5.36 13.64
C ALA A 88 -4.41 -4.27 13.21
N SER A 89 -3.32 -4.66 12.54
CA SER A 89 -2.45 -3.68 11.90
C SER A 89 -3.21 -2.96 10.79
N TRP A 90 -2.96 -1.67 10.70
CA TRP A 90 -3.48 -0.81 9.65
C TRP A 90 -2.29 -0.09 9.07
N VAL A 91 -1.77 -0.63 7.97
CA VAL A 91 -0.63 -0.04 7.28
C VAL A 91 -1.01 1.37 6.83
N SER A 92 -0.28 2.34 7.35
CA SER A 92 -0.44 3.75 6.97
C SER A 92 0.57 4.16 5.92
N LYS A 93 1.81 3.65 6.01
CA LYS A 93 2.85 3.90 5.02
C LYS A 93 3.45 2.58 4.56
N LEU A 94 3.48 2.39 3.25
CA LEU A 94 4.13 1.25 2.63
C LEU A 94 5.06 1.73 1.53
N HIS A 95 6.33 1.45 1.68
CA HIS A 95 7.36 1.83 0.71
C HIS A 95 8.02 0.57 0.15
N LEU A 96 7.92 0.44 -1.18
CA LEU A 96 8.40 -0.68 -1.98
C LEU A 96 9.13 -0.14 -3.22
N ALA A 97 9.75 1.04 -3.13
CA ALA A 97 10.50 1.59 -4.24
C ALA A 97 11.71 0.70 -4.56
N ASP A 98 12.13 0.61 -5.82
CA ASP A 98 13.30 -0.18 -6.22
C ASP A 98 13.27 -1.62 -5.65
N ASN A 99 12.26 -2.40 -6.05
CA ASN A 99 12.03 -3.77 -5.55
C ASN A 99 11.97 -4.83 -6.66
N GLY A 100 12.39 -4.49 -7.88
CA GLY A 100 12.30 -5.40 -9.03
C GLY A 100 10.85 -5.78 -9.37
N ILE A 101 9.87 -4.92 -9.07
CA ILE A 101 8.46 -5.19 -9.38
C ILE A 101 8.22 -4.86 -10.86
N ASP A 102 8.54 -5.84 -11.70
CA ASP A 102 8.48 -5.74 -13.15
C ASP A 102 8.13 -7.08 -13.82
N GLY A 103 8.09 -7.08 -15.16
CA GLY A 103 7.78 -8.26 -15.97
C GLY A 103 8.93 -9.25 -16.16
N ARG A 104 10.07 -9.10 -15.47
CA ARG A 104 11.28 -9.93 -15.64
C ARG A 104 11.35 -11.11 -14.67
N GLY A 105 10.48 -11.14 -13.66
CA GLY A 105 10.35 -12.26 -12.72
C GLY A 105 9.80 -13.54 -13.36
N LYS A 106 9.65 -14.60 -12.55
CA LYS A 106 9.24 -15.95 -13.00
C LYS A 106 7.89 -15.97 -13.73
N ASP A 107 6.94 -15.15 -13.28
CA ASP A 107 5.58 -15.07 -13.85
C ASP A 107 5.48 -14.09 -15.03
N GLY A 108 6.63 -13.54 -15.48
CA GLY A 108 6.74 -12.67 -16.64
C GLY A 108 5.83 -11.44 -16.58
N ASN A 109 5.32 -11.03 -17.74
CA ASN A 109 4.53 -9.81 -17.90
C ASN A 109 3.15 -9.82 -17.21
N ILE A 110 2.69 -10.96 -16.69
CA ILE A 110 1.40 -11.06 -15.98
C ILE A 110 1.55 -10.63 -14.51
N ALA A 111 2.72 -10.86 -13.92
CA ALA A 111 3.00 -10.63 -12.51
C ALA A 111 2.77 -9.17 -12.07
N PRO A 112 3.23 -8.14 -12.82
CA PRO A 112 2.99 -6.74 -12.45
C PRO A 112 1.50 -6.37 -12.38
N MET A 113 0.68 -6.95 -13.26
CA MET A 113 -0.76 -6.70 -13.26
C MET A 113 -1.44 -7.32 -12.04
N GLN A 114 -1.10 -8.56 -11.69
CA GLN A 114 -1.63 -9.22 -10.49
C GLN A 114 -1.24 -8.46 -9.21
N PHE A 115 0.04 -8.06 -9.10
CA PHE A 115 0.51 -7.18 -8.03
C PHE A 115 -0.31 -5.88 -7.99
N THR A 116 -0.48 -5.23 -9.14
CA THR A 116 -1.22 -3.97 -9.25
C THR A 116 -2.69 -4.12 -8.82
N GLN A 117 -3.35 -5.24 -9.13
CA GLN A 117 -4.72 -5.49 -8.70
C GLN A 117 -4.85 -5.53 -7.16
N MET A 118 -3.89 -6.14 -6.46
CA MET A 118 -3.85 -6.16 -4.99
C MET A 118 -3.60 -4.76 -4.42
N VAL A 119 -2.68 -4.00 -5.02
CA VAL A 119 -2.47 -2.58 -4.68
C VAL A 119 -3.74 -1.77 -4.88
N CYS A 120 -4.45 -1.95 -6.00
CA CYS A 120 -5.72 -1.27 -6.28
C CYS A 120 -6.79 -1.59 -5.23
N GLN A 121 -6.90 -2.85 -4.77
CA GLN A 121 -7.79 -3.20 -3.67
C GLN A 121 -7.41 -2.45 -2.38
N LEU A 122 -6.13 -2.41 -2.04
CA LEU A 122 -5.64 -1.68 -0.88
C LEU A 122 -5.96 -0.17 -0.98
N ILE A 123 -5.73 0.44 -2.15
CA ILE A 123 -6.06 1.85 -2.44
C ILE A 123 -7.55 2.12 -2.31
N ARG A 124 -8.42 1.21 -2.78
CA ARG A 124 -9.87 1.40 -2.74
C ARG A 124 -10.42 1.32 -1.33
N PHE A 125 -9.92 0.39 -0.51
CA PHE A 125 -10.59 0.02 0.74
C PHE A 125 -9.87 0.48 2.02
N SER A 126 -8.57 0.74 2.00
CA SER A 126 -7.85 1.12 3.23
C SER A 126 -8.16 2.55 3.66
N ASN A 127 -8.78 2.71 4.84
CA ASN A 127 -8.98 4.02 5.46
C ASN A 127 -7.72 4.58 6.11
N HIS A 128 -6.68 3.76 6.24
CA HIS A 128 -5.49 4.09 7.02
C HIS A 128 -4.28 4.41 6.15
N LEU A 129 -4.26 3.92 4.91
CA LEU A 129 -3.17 4.15 3.96
C LEU A 129 -3.11 5.63 3.59
N THR A 130 -1.99 6.26 3.93
CA THR A 130 -1.68 7.68 3.66
C THR A 130 -0.48 7.86 2.75
N GLU A 131 0.44 6.89 2.70
CA GLU A 131 1.61 6.90 1.83
C GLU A 131 1.86 5.53 1.19
N LEU A 132 2.07 5.53 -0.13
CA LEU A 132 2.46 4.36 -0.90
C LEU A 132 3.60 4.75 -1.85
N ASP A 133 4.78 4.18 -1.69
CA ASP A 133 5.91 4.41 -2.57
C ASP A 133 6.17 3.17 -3.44
N LEU A 134 5.99 3.31 -4.75
CA LEU A 134 6.26 2.29 -5.77
C LEU A 134 7.25 2.81 -6.82
N ASP A 135 8.01 3.86 -6.50
CA ASP A 135 8.95 4.46 -7.44
C ASP A 135 10.07 3.48 -7.84
N ASP A 136 10.75 3.75 -8.94
CA ASP A 136 11.82 2.91 -9.51
C ASP A 136 11.48 1.41 -9.71
N ASN A 137 10.20 1.08 -9.88
CA ASN A 137 9.73 -0.21 -10.40
C ASN A 137 9.25 -0.11 -11.85
N CYS A 138 9.07 -1.22 -12.58
CA CYS A 138 8.62 -1.20 -13.98
C CYS A 138 7.25 -1.88 -14.15
N LEU A 139 6.20 -1.21 -13.67
CA LEU A 139 4.82 -1.72 -13.72
C LEU A 139 4.21 -1.68 -15.13
N GLY A 140 4.63 -0.70 -15.96
CA GLY A 140 4.10 -0.48 -17.31
C GLY A 140 2.77 0.30 -17.38
N GLU A 141 2.35 0.61 -18.61
CA GLU A 141 1.24 1.53 -18.88
C GLU A 141 -0.13 1.00 -18.42
N LEU A 142 -0.41 -0.29 -18.62
CA LEU A 142 -1.70 -0.88 -18.22
C LEU A 142 -1.87 -0.83 -16.70
N CYS A 143 -0.83 -1.18 -15.95
CA CYS A 143 -0.81 -1.08 -14.50
C CYS A 143 -0.97 0.37 -14.03
N GLY A 144 -0.30 1.32 -14.70
CA GLY A 144 -0.46 2.76 -14.43
C GLY A 144 -1.92 3.23 -14.58
N LYS A 145 -2.62 2.77 -15.61
CA LYS A 145 -4.06 3.07 -15.81
C LYS A 145 -4.93 2.49 -14.69
N GLU A 146 -4.67 1.26 -14.28
CA GLU A 146 -5.39 0.62 -13.17
C GLU A 146 -5.19 1.37 -11.84
N LEU A 147 -3.95 1.74 -11.52
CA LEU A 147 -3.65 2.58 -10.34
C LEU A 147 -4.40 3.92 -10.41
N LEU A 148 -4.38 4.57 -11.57
CA LEU A 148 -5.09 5.83 -11.77
C LEU A 148 -6.61 5.68 -11.56
N ASN A 149 -7.21 4.60 -12.04
CA ASN A 149 -8.63 4.31 -11.85
C ASN A 149 -8.95 4.09 -10.36
N ALA A 150 -8.18 3.26 -9.66
CA ALA A 150 -8.35 3.04 -8.23
C ALA A 150 -8.22 4.35 -7.41
N LEU A 151 -7.30 5.25 -7.77
CA LEU A 151 -7.16 6.56 -7.13
C LEU A 151 -8.36 7.49 -7.37
N LYS A 152 -8.98 7.43 -8.56
CA LYS A 152 -10.21 8.19 -8.85
C LYS A 152 -11.37 7.67 -8.02
N GLU A 153 -11.58 6.36 -8.00
CA GLU A 153 -12.62 5.71 -7.20
C GLU A 153 -12.45 6.02 -5.70
N ARG A 154 -11.22 5.92 -5.18
CA ARG A 154 -10.89 6.30 -3.79
C ARG A 154 -11.35 7.73 -3.49
N LYS A 155 -11.10 8.65 -4.42
CA LYS A 155 -11.48 10.05 -4.27
C LYS A 155 -13.01 10.25 -4.33
N GLU A 156 -13.70 9.56 -5.23
CA GLU A 156 -15.16 9.59 -5.34
C GLU A 156 -15.83 9.04 -4.09
N ALA A 157 -15.25 7.98 -3.50
CA ALA A 157 -15.64 7.42 -2.21
C ALA A 157 -15.28 8.32 -1.01
N LYS A 158 -14.69 9.51 -1.23
CA LYS A 158 -14.30 10.48 -0.19
C LYS A 158 -13.36 9.88 0.88
N MET A 159 -12.55 8.90 0.49
CA MET A 159 -11.58 8.27 1.38
C MET A 159 -10.45 9.24 1.76
N PRO A 160 -9.72 8.97 2.84
CA PRO A 160 -8.56 9.77 3.23
C PRO A 160 -7.53 9.91 2.11
N SER A 161 -6.88 11.07 2.10
CA SER A 161 -5.85 11.38 1.13
C SER A 161 -4.72 10.36 1.11
N LEU A 162 -4.31 9.97 -0.10
CA LEU A 162 -3.17 9.09 -0.32
C LEU A 162 -2.09 9.83 -1.12
N LYS A 163 -0.87 9.85 -0.61
CA LYS A 163 0.33 10.22 -1.34
C LYS A 163 0.89 8.96 -1.99
N ILE A 164 0.93 8.90 -3.32
CA ILE A 164 1.51 7.78 -4.06
C ILE A 164 2.72 8.21 -4.88
N LYS A 165 3.80 7.43 -4.92
CA LYS A 165 4.85 7.60 -5.92
C LYS A 165 4.91 6.36 -6.81
N VAL A 166 5.19 6.58 -8.08
CA VAL A 166 5.32 5.55 -9.12
C VAL A 166 6.41 6.00 -10.08
N THR A 167 7.04 5.08 -10.79
CA THR A 167 8.05 5.38 -11.81
C THR A 167 7.45 6.04 -13.04
N ALA A 168 8.23 6.90 -13.70
CA ALA A 168 7.84 7.53 -14.96
C ALA A 168 7.86 6.60 -16.18
N GLN A 169 8.22 5.31 -16.02
CA GLN A 169 8.24 4.29 -17.09
C GLN A 169 6.81 3.83 -17.48
N MET A 170 5.97 4.79 -17.84
CA MET A 170 4.61 4.62 -18.37
C MET A 170 4.29 5.83 -19.25
N ASN A 171 3.09 5.91 -19.84
CA ASN A 171 2.71 7.08 -20.62
C ASN A 171 2.76 8.35 -19.75
N ALA A 172 3.35 9.43 -20.29
CA ALA A 172 3.55 10.68 -19.56
C ALA A 172 2.24 11.31 -19.06
N ASP A 173 1.13 11.15 -19.78
CA ASP A 173 -0.19 11.62 -19.35
C ASP A 173 -0.72 10.79 -18.17
N THR A 174 -0.61 9.46 -18.25
CA THR A 174 -0.96 8.54 -17.15
C THR A 174 -0.16 8.88 -15.89
N PHE A 175 1.18 8.96 -15.99
CA PHE A 175 2.06 9.36 -14.91
C PHE A 175 1.67 10.72 -14.30
N SER A 176 1.50 11.73 -15.16
CA SER A 176 1.13 13.09 -14.73
C SER A 176 -0.22 13.13 -14.01
N LYS A 177 -1.19 12.33 -14.45
CA LYS A 177 -2.51 12.22 -13.80
C LYS A 177 -2.40 11.57 -12.42
N ILE A 178 -1.59 10.52 -12.27
CA ILE A 178 -1.31 9.90 -10.95
C ILE A 178 -0.69 10.93 -10.01
N VAL A 179 0.37 11.62 -10.43
CA VAL A 179 1.05 12.64 -9.61
C VAL A 179 0.12 13.80 -9.24
N LYS A 180 -0.80 14.20 -10.15
CA LYS A 180 -1.80 15.24 -9.87
C LYS A 180 -2.80 14.82 -8.79
N CYS A 181 -3.10 13.53 -8.64
CA CYS A 181 -3.93 13.04 -7.53
C CYS A 181 -3.30 13.36 -6.17
N ASN A 182 -1.96 13.33 -6.06
CA ASN A 182 -1.24 13.72 -4.84
C ASN A 182 -1.27 15.22 -4.55
N ARG A 183 -1.19 16.07 -5.57
CA ARG A 183 -1.00 17.53 -5.39
C ARG A 183 -2.24 18.24 -4.85
N LYS A 184 -3.44 17.67 -5.04
CA LYS A 184 -4.69 18.26 -4.54
C LYS A 184 -4.79 18.26 -3.00
N LEU A 185 -3.85 17.62 -2.30
CA LEU A 185 -3.76 17.58 -0.84
C LEU A 185 -3.25 18.89 -0.20
N LYS A 186 -2.58 19.77 -0.95
CA LYS A 186 -1.94 20.98 -0.39
C LYS A 186 -2.82 22.25 -0.37
N LYS A 187 -4.09 22.21 -0.78
CA LYS A 187 -4.96 23.41 -0.78
C LYS A 187 -5.77 23.56 0.52
N VAL A 188 -5.11 23.63 1.66
CA VAL A 188 -5.71 24.30 2.84
C VAL A 188 -5.56 25.81 2.58
N LYS A 189 -6.69 26.48 2.29
CA LYS A 189 -6.73 27.95 2.17
C LYS A 189 -6.22 28.57 3.49
N LYS A 190 -5.04 29.18 3.48
CA LYS A 190 -4.59 30.09 4.55
C LYS A 190 -5.68 31.15 4.72
N LYS A 191 -6.46 31.10 5.80
CA LYS A 191 -7.36 32.21 6.19
C LYS A 191 -6.48 33.46 6.31
N LYS A 192 -6.67 34.44 5.41
CA LYS A 192 -6.12 35.79 5.58
C LYS A 192 -6.63 36.30 6.93
N LYS A 193 -5.75 36.46 7.92
CA LYS A 193 -6.05 37.25 9.11
C LYS A 193 -6.38 38.66 8.64
N ARG A 194 -7.62 39.12 8.83
CA ARG A 194 -7.96 40.54 8.71
C ARG A 194 -7.18 41.26 9.80
N LYS A 195 -6.34 42.22 9.42
CA LYS A 195 -5.81 43.20 10.37
C LYS A 195 -7.01 44.00 10.88
N LYS A 196 -7.21 44.01 12.20
CA LYS A 196 -7.98 45.05 12.89
C LYS A 196 -7.06 46.25 13.07
#